data_AF-A0A9D8ZAH5-F1
#
_entry.id   AF-A0A9D8ZAH5-F1
#
_cell.length_a   1.000
_cell.length_b   1.000
_cell.length_c   1.000
_cell.angle_alpha   90.00
_cell.angle_beta   90.00
_cell.angle_gamma   90.00
#
_symmetry.space_group_name_H-M   'P 1'
#
loop_
_entity.id
_entity.type
_entity.pdbx_description
1 polymer ?
#
loop_
_entity_poly.entity_id
_entity_poly.type
_entity_poly.pdbx_seq_one_letter_code
_entity_poly.pdbx_strand_id
1 'polypeptide(L)'
;MDLAPRKSASKQQIGAATFGTDESDLFERPFLLEEPENRQNPFVFSSPHSGRHYPDAFVAGSNLDPVTLRRSEDCFVEDLFGGVVGLGAPLLHARFPRAYLDANREPYELDPTMFAEPLPPHVNTRSLRVAGGLGTIARVVADSAEIYRQPLAYAEAEQRIRHLYMPFHEALRELLEETLRSFGCAVLIDCHSMPSVGGPADDDNGFDRPDIVLGDRYGTSCAGIVTAEAERILRQLGYSVVRNNPYAGGFNTEHYGKPSQGLHALQIELNRALYMDEDRLERNAGFVQVRDDMTAFAAEMADRDWASLGAGMRGAAF
;
A
#
# COMPACT_ATOMS: atom_id res chain seq x y z
N MET A 1 -4.47 -47.64 -17.19
CA MET A 1 -3.13 -47.48 -17.78
C MET A 1 -2.27 -46.84 -16.73
N ASP A 2 -1.33 -47.64 -16.26
CA ASP A 2 -0.26 -47.32 -15.33
C ASP A 2 0.67 -46.24 -15.93
N LEU A 3 1.23 -45.36 -15.09
CA LEU A 3 2.50 -44.64 -15.28
C LEU A 3 2.76 -43.71 -14.06
N ALA A 4 3.57 -44.20 -13.12
CA ALA A 4 4.38 -43.39 -12.20
C ALA A 4 5.71 -42.95 -12.89
N PRO A 5 6.63 -42.18 -12.26
CA PRO A 5 6.53 -41.28 -11.11
C PRO A 5 7.06 -39.85 -11.37
N ARG A 6 6.80 -38.96 -10.40
CA ARG A 6 7.34 -37.59 -10.28
C ARG A 6 8.87 -37.56 -10.33
N LYS A 7 9.43 -36.74 -11.22
CA LYS A 7 10.83 -36.29 -11.13
C LYS A 7 10.93 -35.18 -10.10
N SER A 8 11.81 -35.38 -9.12
CA SER A 8 12.24 -34.39 -8.16
C SER A 8 12.87 -33.19 -8.86
N ALA A 9 12.29 -32.00 -8.68
CA ALA A 9 12.98 -30.77 -8.99
C ALA A 9 14.14 -30.61 -8.01
N SER A 10 15.37 -30.51 -8.53
CA SER A 10 16.56 -30.20 -7.75
C SER A 10 16.38 -28.84 -7.09
N LYS A 11 16.45 -28.79 -5.76
CA LYS A 11 16.68 -27.54 -5.03
C LYS A 11 18.05 -27.00 -5.47
N GLN A 12 18.07 -26.03 -6.37
CA GLN A 12 19.26 -25.22 -6.59
C GLN A 12 19.47 -24.43 -5.29
N GLN A 13 20.55 -24.76 -4.59
CA GLN A 13 21.02 -24.04 -3.42
C GLN A 13 21.51 -22.67 -3.92
N ILE A 14 20.63 -21.67 -3.84
CA ILE A 14 21.04 -20.27 -3.98
C ILE A 14 21.92 -19.98 -2.75
N GLY A 15 23.15 -19.52 -2.99
CA GLY A 15 24.10 -19.22 -1.92
C GLY A 15 23.47 -18.30 -0.88
N ALA A 16 23.69 -18.59 0.40
CA ALA A 16 23.23 -17.74 1.48
C ALA A 16 23.88 -16.36 1.34
N ALA A 17 23.12 -15.38 0.85
CA ALA A 17 23.50 -13.98 0.97
C ALA A 17 23.63 -13.69 2.47
N THR A 18 24.77 -13.12 2.86
CA THR A 18 24.99 -12.67 4.23
C THR A 18 24.43 -11.26 4.32
N PHE A 19 23.20 -11.15 4.80
CA PHE A 19 22.54 -9.86 5.01
C PHE A 19 23.06 -9.18 6.28
N GLY A 20 22.91 -7.85 6.34
CA GLY A 20 23.08 -7.11 7.59
C GLY A 20 22.11 -7.60 8.66
N THR A 21 22.42 -7.35 9.93
CA THR A 21 21.56 -7.76 11.06
C THR A 21 20.19 -7.08 11.04
N ASP A 22 20.13 -5.85 10.53
CA ASP A 22 18.94 -5.02 10.35
C ASP A 22 18.07 -5.49 9.17
N GLU A 23 18.68 -5.83 8.04
CA GLU A 23 17.99 -6.38 6.88
C GLU A 23 17.42 -7.77 7.17
N SER A 24 18.17 -8.59 7.93
CA SER A 24 17.67 -9.88 8.42
C SER A 24 16.44 -9.71 9.32
N ASP A 25 16.46 -8.77 10.26
CA ASP A 25 15.30 -8.46 11.11
C ASP A 25 14.09 -8.00 10.29
N LEU A 26 14.33 -7.19 9.25
CA LEU A 26 13.28 -6.72 8.36
C LEU A 26 12.68 -7.87 7.54
N PHE A 27 13.48 -8.85 7.10
CA PHE A 27 13.00 -10.02 6.36
C PHE A 27 12.26 -11.03 7.26
N GLU A 28 12.63 -11.12 8.54
CA GLU A 28 11.91 -11.94 9.52
C GLU A 28 10.55 -11.32 9.88
N ARG A 29 10.48 -9.99 9.93
CA ARG A 29 9.27 -9.25 10.31
C ARG A 29 9.06 -8.09 9.32
N PRO A 30 8.51 -8.35 8.12
CA PRO A 30 8.39 -7.33 7.08
C PRO A 30 7.27 -6.31 7.31
N PHE A 31 6.31 -6.66 8.16
CA PHE A 31 5.15 -5.82 8.48
C PHE A 31 4.80 -5.96 9.97
N LEU A 32 3.93 -5.07 10.43
CA LEU A 32 3.22 -5.20 11.69
C LEU A 32 1.74 -5.33 11.38
N LEU A 33 1.09 -6.21 12.15
CA LEU A 33 -0.35 -6.42 12.11
C LEU A 33 -0.89 -6.13 13.50
N GLU A 34 -1.64 -5.06 13.62
CA GLU A 34 -2.36 -4.70 14.83
C GLU A 34 -3.76 -5.29 14.76
N GLU A 35 -4.01 -6.32 15.57
CA GLU A 35 -5.31 -6.99 15.65
C GLU A 35 -6.14 -6.42 16.80
N PRO A 36 -7.45 -6.18 16.58
CA PRO A 36 -8.37 -5.91 17.68
C PRO A 36 -8.56 -7.16 18.55
N GLU A 37 -8.97 -6.98 19.80
CA GLU A 37 -9.34 -8.11 20.67
C GLU A 37 -10.47 -8.96 20.06
N ASN A 38 -11.41 -8.29 19.39
CA ASN A 38 -12.49 -8.92 18.63
C ASN A 38 -12.72 -8.11 17.35
N ARG A 39 -12.72 -8.79 16.19
CA ARG A 39 -13.13 -8.17 14.92
C ARG A 39 -14.65 -7.97 14.93
N GLN A 40 -15.10 -6.73 14.71
CA GLN A 40 -16.51 -6.35 14.91
C GLN A 40 -17.19 -5.79 13.66
N ASN A 41 -16.42 -5.48 12.62
CA ASN A 41 -16.91 -4.82 11.42
C ASN A 41 -16.20 -5.39 10.16
N PRO A 42 -16.72 -5.15 8.94
CA PRO A 42 -16.19 -5.73 7.71
C PRO A 42 -14.97 -4.98 7.15
N PHE A 43 -14.28 -4.16 7.94
CA PHE A 43 -13.17 -3.34 7.44
C PHE A 43 -11.81 -3.96 7.74
N VAL A 44 -10.88 -3.78 6.79
CA VAL A 44 -9.45 -4.05 6.96
C VAL A 44 -8.71 -2.79 6.52
N PHE A 45 -7.79 -2.30 7.34
CA PHE A 45 -6.97 -1.13 7.02
C PHE A 45 -5.56 -1.58 6.66
N SER A 46 -4.98 -0.97 5.63
CA SER A 46 -3.63 -1.27 5.15
C SER A 46 -2.85 0.02 4.92
N SER A 47 -1.66 0.15 5.53
CA SER A 47 -0.72 1.24 5.25
C SER A 47 0.57 0.68 4.66
N PRO A 48 0.66 0.53 3.32
CA PRO A 48 1.81 -0.11 2.69
C PRO A 48 3.06 0.80 2.61
N HIS A 49 2.91 2.11 2.87
CA HIS A 49 3.95 3.13 2.59
C HIS A 49 4.47 3.89 3.82
N SER A 50 4.01 3.53 5.03
CA SER A 50 4.44 4.15 6.30
C SER A 50 5.73 3.55 6.88
N GLY A 51 6.25 2.49 6.26
CA GLY A 51 7.45 1.80 6.72
C GLY A 51 8.69 2.71 6.67
N ARG A 52 9.47 2.69 7.76
CA ARG A 52 10.64 3.57 7.97
C ARG A 52 11.89 2.82 8.41
N HIS A 53 11.91 1.50 8.31
CA HIS A 53 13.10 0.70 8.58
C HIS A 53 13.94 0.61 7.30
N TYR A 54 14.85 1.57 7.11
CA TYR A 54 15.80 1.58 6.00
C TYR A 54 17.01 0.73 6.36
N PRO A 55 17.31 -0.37 5.63
CA PRO A 55 18.53 -1.11 5.87
C PRO A 55 19.78 -0.24 5.66
N ASP A 56 20.78 -0.38 6.53
CA ASP A 56 22.04 0.37 6.51
C ASP A 56 22.76 0.19 5.16
N ALA A 57 22.75 -1.03 4.62
CA ALA A 57 23.31 -1.33 3.31
C ALA A 57 22.61 -0.58 2.18
N PHE A 58 21.28 -0.42 2.26
CA PHE A 58 20.50 0.34 1.29
C PHE A 58 20.83 1.84 1.35
N VAL A 59 20.88 2.41 2.56
CA VAL A 59 21.24 3.82 2.76
C VAL A 59 22.66 4.09 2.26
N ALA A 60 23.62 3.24 2.62
CA ALA A 60 25.02 3.38 2.18
C ALA A 60 25.18 3.23 0.66
N GLY A 61 24.36 2.39 0.03
CA GLY A 61 24.34 2.17 -1.42
C GLY A 61 23.63 3.27 -2.23
N SER A 62 22.91 4.17 -1.57
CA SER A 62 22.10 5.19 -2.24
C SER A 62 22.91 6.42 -2.68
N ASN A 63 22.50 7.05 -3.79
CA ASN A 63 22.94 8.38 -4.23
C ASN A 63 22.36 9.51 -3.38
N LEU A 64 21.32 9.22 -2.60
CA LEU A 64 20.51 10.21 -1.90
C LEU A 64 20.90 10.23 -0.43
N ASP A 65 20.77 11.40 0.19
CA ASP A 65 20.90 11.51 1.64
C ASP A 65 19.67 10.88 2.34
N PRO A 66 19.81 10.53 3.63
CA PRO A 66 18.73 9.87 4.36
C PRO A 66 17.42 10.65 4.42
N VAL A 67 17.42 11.99 4.36
CA VAL A 67 16.17 12.76 4.38
C VAL A 67 15.48 12.68 3.02
N THR A 68 16.25 12.82 1.94
CA THR A 68 15.71 12.72 0.57
C THR A 68 15.11 11.33 0.29
N LEU A 69 15.73 10.25 0.77
CA LEU A 69 15.20 8.88 0.65
C LEU A 69 13.82 8.69 1.29
N ARG A 70 13.50 9.52 2.29
CA ARG A 70 12.27 9.45 3.06
C ARG A 70 11.15 10.31 2.49
N ARG A 71 11.41 11.16 1.49
CA ARG A 71 10.39 12.03 0.88
C ARG A 71 9.24 11.27 0.22
N SER A 72 9.47 10.02 -0.18
CA SER A 72 8.41 9.17 -0.71
C SER A 72 7.56 8.51 0.38
N GLU A 73 8.01 8.45 1.65
CA GLU A 73 7.25 7.86 2.76
C GLU A 73 5.88 8.50 2.91
N ASP A 74 4.89 7.67 3.23
CA ASP A 74 3.62 8.14 3.76
C ASP A 74 3.76 8.22 5.29
N CYS A 75 4.54 9.20 5.74
CA CYS A 75 4.95 9.35 7.13
C CYS A 75 3.75 9.31 8.09
N PHE A 76 3.83 8.50 9.15
CA PHE A 76 2.86 8.46 10.24
C PHE A 76 1.43 8.04 9.84
N VAL A 77 1.18 7.58 8.61
CA VAL A 77 -0.17 7.17 8.18
C VAL A 77 -0.68 5.99 9.01
N GLU A 78 0.17 5.06 9.42
CA GLU A 78 -0.19 4.00 10.36
C GLU A 78 -0.69 4.57 11.69
N ASP A 79 -0.07 5.63 12.20
CA ASP A 79 -0.49 6.27 13.43
C ASP A 79 -1.81 7.05 13.28
N LEU A 80 -2.04 7.69 12.11
CA LEU A 80 -3.27 8.42 11.80
C LEU A 80 -4.49 7.49 11.76
N PHE A 81 -4.30 6.26 11.26
CA PHE A 81 -5.36 5.25 11.19
C PHE A 81 -5.34 4.24 12.35
N GLY A 82 -4.39 4.32 13.30
CA GLY A 82 -4.25 3.35 14.39
C GLY A 82 -5.47 3.21 15.30
N GLY A 83 -6.33 4.23 15.38
CA GLY A 83 -7.57 4.18 16.16
C GLY A 83 -8.58 3.11 15.72
N VAL A 84 -8.45 2.59 14.49
CA VAL A 84 -9.36 1.56 13.94
C VAL A 84 -9.29 0.23 14.68
N VAL A 85 -8.14 -0.07 15.31
CA VAL A 85 -7.94 -1.27 16.12
C VAL A 85 -8.89 -1.26 17.33
N GLY A 86 -9.04 -0.10 17.98
CA GLY A 86 -10.00 0.07 19.08
C GLY A 86 -11.47 -0.06 18.65
N LEU A 87 -11.75 0.08 17.36
CA LEU A 87 -13.08 -0.04 16.75
C LEU A 87 -13.37 -1.45 16.22
N GLY A 88 -12.44 -2.39 16.38
CA GLY A 88 -12.62 -3.78 15.94
C GLY A 88 -12.24 -4.06 14.49
N ALA A 89 -11.41 -3.22 13.86
CA ALA A 89 -10.83 -3.47 12.53
C ALA A 89 -9.30 -3.65 12.62
N PRO A 90 -8.71 -4.66 11.94
CA PRO A 90 -7.27 -4.83 11.90
C PRO A 90 -6.58 -3.74 11.05
N LEU A 91 -5.35 -3.39 11.45
CA LEU A 91 -4.44 -2.51 10.69
C LEU A 91 -3.16 -3.27 10.35
N LEU A 92 -2.92 -3.46 9.05
CA LEU A 92 -1.68 -4.01 8.52
C LEU A 92 -0.79 -2.86 8.00
N HIS A 93 0.48 -2.80 8.39
CA HIS A 93 1.37 -1.80 7.84
C HIS A 93 2.80 -2.29 7.62
N ALA A 94 3.43 -1.83 6.54
CA ALA A 94 4.78 -2.23 6.18
C ALA A 94 5.80 -1.67 7.19
N ARG A 95 6.87 -2.43 7.46
CA ARG A 95 8.04 -1.92 8.19
C ARG A 95 9.10 -1.36 7.25
N PHE A 96 9.18 -1.88 6.03
CA PHE A 96 10.12 -1.47 4.99
C PHE A 96 9.62 -0.21 4.25
N PRO A 97 10.52 0.69 3.81
CA PRO A 97 10.13 1.88 3.09
C PRO A 97 9.82 1.57 1.63
N ARG A 98 8.87 2.30 1.05
CA ARG A 98 8.50 2.15 -0.36
C ARG A 98 9.64 2.46 -1.34
N ALA A 99 10.61 3.26 -0.92
CA ALA A 99 11.84 3.52 -1.70
C ALA A 99 12.71 2.26 -1.84
N TYR A 100 12.63 1.33 -0.88
CA TYR A 100 13.34 0.05 -0.92
C TYR A 100 12.52 -1.01 -1.66
N LEU A 101 11.21 -1.09 -1.37
CA LEU A 101 10.24 -1.93 -2.08
C LEU A 101 8.82 -1.37 -1.89
N ASP A 102 8.09 -1.16 -2.98
CA ASP A 102 6.73 -0.62 -2.96
C ASP A 102 5.69 -1.75 -2.98
N ALA A 103 4.99 -1.96 -1.87
CA ALA A 103 3.92 -2.96 -1.72
C ALA A 103 2.56 -2.53 -2.32
N ASN A 104 2.50 -1.37 -2.99
CA ASN A 104 1.33 -0.92 -3.75
C ASN A 104 1.65 -0.85 -5.26
N ARG A 105 2.46 -1.80 -5.75
CA ARG A 105 2.85 -2.02 -7.15
C ARG A 105 2.72 -3.49 -7.52
N GLU A 106 2.71 -3.81 -8.81
CA GLU A 106 2.67 -5.21 -9.27
C GLU A 106 4.00 -5.92 -8.93
N PRO A 107 4.02 -7.14 -8.36
CA PRO A 107 5.20 -7.73 -7.71
C PRO A 107 6.48 -7.75 -8.54
N TYR A 108 6.37 -7.98 -9.86
CA TYR A 108 7.51 -8.03 -10.79
C TYR A 108 7.42 -6.94 -11.86
N GLU A 109 6.91 -5.77 -11.49
CA GLU A 109 6.95 -4.56 -12.31
C GLU A 109 8.29 -3.83 -12.08
N LEU A 110 9.29 -4.13 -12.91
CA LEU A 110 10.68 -3.71 -12.70
C LEU A 110 11.25 -2.98 -13.92
N ASP A 111 12.03 -1.93 -13.68
CA ASP A 111 12.74 -1.19 -14.72
C ASP A 111 14.05 -1.93 -15.11
N PRO A 112 14.18 -2.43 -16.36
CA PRO A 112 15.35 -3.18 -16.79
C PRO A 112 16.65 -2.37 -16.74
N THR A 113 16.59 -1.04 -16.76
CA THR A 113 17.78 -0.17 -16.71
C THR A 113 18.43 -0.14 -15.34
N MET A 114 17.72 -0.59 -14.29
CA MET A 114 18.23 -0.64 -12.92
C MET A 114 19.10 -1.86 -12.63
N PHE A 115 19.15 -2.86 -13.52
CA PHE A 115 19.75 -4.16 -13.24
C PHE A 115 21.00 -4.44 -14.06
N ALA A 116 21.98 -5.09 -13.43
CA ALA A 116 23.22 -5.49 -14.09
C ALA A 116 23.00 -6.62 -15.09
N GLU A 117 22.06 -7.53 -14.78
CA GLU A 117 21.70 -8.66 -15.62
C GLU A 117 20.37 -8.45 -16.37
N PRO A 118 20.18 -9.10 -17.53
CA PRO A 118 18.87 -9.16 -18.16
C PRO A 118 17.81 -9.76 -17.23
N LEU A 119 16.65 -9.10 -17.17
CA LEU A 119 15.53 -9.55 -16.34
C LEU A 119 14.86 -10.81 -16.91
N PRO A 120 14.36 -11.72 -16.06
CA PRO A 120 13.64 -12.91 -16.50
C PRO A 120 12.38 -12.57 -17.34
N PRO A 121 11.93 -13.48 -18.24
CA PRO A 121 10.81 -13.20 -19.14
C PRO A 121 9.45 -12.93 -18.47
N HIS A 122 9.29 -13.32 -17.21
CA HIS A 122 8.04 -13.11 -16.45
C HIS A 122 7.94 -11.71 -15.83
N VAL A 123 9.02 -10.93 -15.85
CA VAL A 123 9.07 -9.59 -15.28
C VAL A 123 8.37 -8.61 -16.22
N ASN A 124 7.42 -7.85 -15.69
CA ASN A 124 6.75 -6.79 -16.43
C ASN A 124 7.67 -5.55 -16.51
N THR A 125 8.19 -5.28 -17.71
CA THR A 125 9.14 -4.19 -17.97
C THR A 125 8.54 -3.04 -18.79
N ARG A 126 7.23 -3.10 -19.10
CA ARG A 126 6.62 -2.25 -20.14
C ARG A 126 5.49 -1.35 -19.64
N SER A 127 5.25 -1.27 -18.34
CA SER A 127 4.21 -0.41 -17.81
C SER A 127 4.61 1.07 -17.86
N LEU A 128 3.62 1.96 -17.84
CA LEU A 128 3.85 3.40 -17.73
C LEU A 128 4.57 3.77 -16.42
N ARG A 129 4.35 3.00 -15.35
CA ARG A 129 4.99 3.20 -14.05
C ARG A 129 6.47 2.86 -14.10
N VAL A 130 6.83 1.77 -14.78
CA VAL A 130 8.24 1.43 -15.06
C VAL A 130 8.92 2.55 -15.83
N ALA A 131 8.29 3.07 -16.89
CA ALA A 131 8.84 4.19 -17.65
C ALA A 131 9.08 5.44 -16.78
N GLY A 132 8.20 5.68 -15.79
CA GLY A 132 8.35 6.75 -14.79
C GLY A 132 9.31 6.46 -13.64
N GLY A 133 9.94 5.28 -13.58
CA GLY A 133 10.85 4.90 -12.49
C GLY A 133 10.17 4.50 -11.18
N LEU A 134 8.86 4.23 -11.20
CA LEU A 134 8.02 3.95 -10.03
C LEU A 134 7.52 2.50 -9.99
N GLY A 135 8.37 1.54 -10.39
CA GLY A 135 8.11 0.11 -10.26
C GLY A 135 8.20 -0.39 -8.82
N THR A 136 8.09 -1.71 -8.62
CA THR A 136 8.10 -2.34 -7.29
C THR A 136 9.42 -2.16 -6.56
N ILE A 137 10.52 -2.13 -7.30
CA ILE A 137 11.77 -1.54 -6.81
C ILE A 137 11.85 -0.16 -7.44
N ALA A 138 11.67 0.88 -6.62
CA ALA A 138 11.63 2.26 -7.09
C ALA A 138 13.02 2.65 -7.63
N ARG A 139 13.09 3.19 -8.86
CA ARG A 139 14.31 3.78 -9.41
C ARG A 139 14.57 5.15 -8.80
N VAL A 140 13.50 5.92 -8.63
CA VAL A 140 13.52 7.30 -8.16
C VAL A 140 12.63 7.49 -6.93
N VAL A 141 12.93 8.50 -6.13
CA VAL A 141 12.00 9.07 -5.13
C VAL A 141 11.30 10.31 -5.69
N ALA A 142 10.65 11.09 -4.83
CA ALA A 142 10.10 12.41 -5.17
C ALA A 142 11.12 13.26 -5.97
N ASP A 143 10.61 14.12 -6.87
CA ASP A 143 11.40 14.97 -7.77
C ASP A 143 12.29 14.24 -8.79
N SER A 144 12.02 12.95 -9.06
CA SER A 144 12.79 12.12 -10.00
C SER A 144 14.26 11.90 -9.62
N ALA A 145 14.57 11.99 -8.33
CA ALA A 145 15.93 11.76 -7.83
C ALA A 145 16.27 10.26 -7.81
N GLU A 146 17.32 9.87 -8.54
CA GLU A 146 17.80 8.49 -8.69
C GLU A 146 18.34 7.91 -7.38
N ILE A 147 17.80 6.76 -6.96
CA ILE A 147 18.14 6.13 -5.67
C ILE A 147 19.50 5.45 -5.71
N TYR A 148 19.84 4.72 -6.78
CA TYR A 148 20.96 3.77 -6.77
C TYR A 148 22.21 4.32 -7.46
N ARG A 149 23.38 4.11 -6.82
CA ARG A 149 24.70 4.45 -7.39
C ARG A 149 25.12 3.57 -8.55
N GLN A 150 24.70 2.32 -8.52
CA GLN A 150 25.10 1.25 -9.43
C GLN A 150 23.89 0.37 -9.73
N PRO A 151 23.88 -0.33 -10.88
CA PRO A 151 22.85 -1.31 -11.16
C PRO A 151 22.80 -2.39 -10.08
N LEU A 152 21.58 -2.82 -9.72
CA LEU A 152 21.32 -3.90 -8.78
C LEU A 152 21.51 -5.26 -9.44
N ALA A 153 21.84 -6.27 -8.64
CA ALA A 153 21.69 -7.65 -9.07
C ALA A 153 20.20 -8.03 -9.04
N TYR A 154 19.70 -8.75 -10.05
CA TYR A 154 18.29 -9.21 -10.03
C TYR A 154 17.97 -10.06 -8.79
N ALA A 155 18.93 -10.86 -8.31
CA ALA A 155 18.78 -11.68 -7.11
C ALA A 155 18.44 -10.87 -5.86
N GLU A 156 18.90 -9.61 -5.77
CA GLU A 156 18.58 -8.72 -4.66
C GLU A 156 17.11 -8.29 -4.70
N ALA A 157 16.61 -7.87 -5.88
CA ALA A 157 15.19 -7.57 -6.04
C ALA A 157 14.30 -8.80 -5.78
N GLU A 158 14.70 -9.98 -6.26
CA GLU A 158 13.97 -11.23 -6.00
C GLU A 158 13.89 -11.54 -4.49
N GLN A 159 14.97 -11.31 -3.74
CA GLN A 159 14.98 -11.49 -2.28
C GLN A 159 14.01 -10.52 -1.59
N ARG A 160 14.05 -9.24 -1.93
CA ARG A 160 13.13 -8.23 -1.39
C ARG A 160 11.67 -8.62 -1.68
N ILE A 161 11.36 -9.00 -2.91
CA ILE A 161 10.00 -9.42 -3.30
C ILE A 161 9.59 -10.66 -2.49
N ARG A 162 10.44 -11.67 -2.39
CA ARG A 162 10.11 -12.92 -1.68
C ARG A 162 9.92 -12.73 -0.18
N HIS A 163 10.72 -11.88 0.45
CA HIS A 163 10.78 -11.75 1.91
C HIS A 163 10.00 -10.55 2.47
N LEU A 164 9.67 -9.56 1.65
CA LEU A 164 8.91 -8.38 2.05
C LEU A 164 7.54 -8.32 1.39
N TYR A 165 7.53 -8.29 0.05
CA TYR A 165 6.30 -8.13 -0.73
C TYR A 165 5.34 -9.30 -0.50
N MET A 166 5.81 -10.53 -0.74
CA MET A 166 4.95 -11.72 -0.70
C MET A 166 4.32 -11.94 0.67
N PRO A 167 5.07 -11.85 1.80
CA PRO A 167 4.46 -11.96 3.12
C PRO A 167 3.45 -10.86 3.44
N PHE A 168 3.72 -9.61 3.05
CA PHE A 168 2.77 -8.50 3.23
C PHE A 168 1.43 -8.78 2.51
N HIS A 169 1.49 -9.19 1.24
CA HIS A 169 0.30 -9.47 0.45
C HIS A 169 -0.40 -10.78 0.83
N GLU A 170 0.32 -11.75 1.37
CA GLU A 170 -0.26 -12.95 1.98
C GLU A 170 -1.09 -12.60 3.21
N ALA A 171 -0.53 -11.82 4.14
CA ALA A 171 -1.25 -11.35 5.31
C ALA A 171 -2.48 -10.51 4.95
N LEU A 172 -2.34 -9.56 4.00
CA LEU A 172 -3.47 -8.75 3.55
C LEU A 172 -4.58 -9.60 2.93
N ARG A 173 -4.23 -10.60 2.12
CA ARG A 173 -5.19 -11.53 1.53
C ARG A 173 -5.91 -12.34 2.59
N GLU A 174 -5.19 -12.90 3.57
CA GLU A 174 -5.78 -13.69 4.66
C GLU A 174 -6.76 -12.86 5.49
N LEU A 175 -6.40 -11.62 5.83
CA LEU A 175 -7.29 -10.68 6.54
C LEU A 175 -8.59 -10.42 5.78
N LEU A 176 -8.50 -10.18 4.47
CA LEU A 176 -9.68 -9.94 3.62
C LEU A 176 -10.54 -11.19 3.48
N GLU A 177 -9.94 -12.37 3.31
CA GLU A 177 -10.67 -13.64 3.21
C GLU A 177 -11.36 -14.02 4.52
N GLU A 178 -10.73 -13.78 5.67
CA GLU A 178 -11.33 -13.96 6.99
C GLU A 178 -12.48 -12.99 7.23
N THR A 179 -12.29 -11.71 6.91
CA THR A 179 -13.32 -10.69 7.06
C THR A 179 -14.53 -11.00 6.17
N LEU A 180 -14.29 -11.38 4.90
CA LEU A 180 -15.34 -11.80 3.98
C LEU A 180 -16.14 -12.99 4.53
N ARG A 181 -15.46 -13.99 5.10
CA ARG A 181 -16.13 -15.17 5.70
C ARG A 181 -16.99 -14.81 6.90
N SER A 182 -16.54 -13.87 7.73
CA SER A 182 -17.24 -13.47 8.97
C SER A 182 -18.42 -12.55 8.71
N PHE A 183 -18.30 -11.61 7.77
CA PHE A 183 -19.28 -10.53 7.59
C PHE A 183 -20.05 -10.61 6.25
N GLY A 184 -19.68 -11.52 5.34
CA GLY A 184 -20.28 -11.65 4.01
C GLY A 184 -19.77 -10.64 2.98
N CYS A 185 -19.01 -9.63 3.41
CA CYS A 185 -18.22 -8.71 2.60
C CYS A 185 -16.92 -8.35 3.34
N ALA A 186 -15.95 -7.80 2.62
CA ALA A 186 -14.78 -7.14 3.22
C ALA A 186 -14.48 -5.84 2.48
N VAL A 187 -14.15 -4.79 3.23
CA VAL A 187 -13.81 -3.46 2.72
C VAL A 187 -12.38 -3.13 3.13
N LEU A 188 -11.48 -3.15 2.17
CA LEU A 188 -10.11 -2.65 2.31
C LEU A 188 -10.11 -1.12 2.25
N ILE A 189 -9.59 -0.48 3.29
CA ILE A 189 -9.18 0.93 3.25
C ILE A 189 -7.65 0.96 3.07
N ASP A 190 -7.20 1.29 1.86
CA ASP A 190 -5.79 1.44 1.51
C ASP A 190 -5.36 2.87 1.89
N CYS A 191 -4.64 2.97 3.00
CA CYS A 191 -4.35 4.21 3.73
C CYS A 191 -3.03 4.82 3.24
N HIS A 192 -3.10 6.05 2.75
CA HIS A 192 -1.99 6.75 2.13
C HIS A 192 -1.95 8.23 2.48
N SER A 193 -0.86 8.87 2.09
CA SER A 193 -0.77 10.33 2.08
C SER A 193 -0.04 10.82 0.85
N MET A 194 -0.41 12.03 0.43
CA MET A 194 0.16 12.68 -0.75
C MET A 194 0.85 13.99 -0.38
N PRO A 195 1.88 14.41 -1.15
CA PRO A 195 2.45 15.75 -1.04
C PRO A 195 1.36 16.83 -1.12
N SER A 196 1.53 17.95 -0.41
CA SER A 196 0.53 19.01 -0.35
C SER A 196 0.35 19.77 -1.66
N VAL A 197 1.37 19.76 -2.51
CA VAL A 197 1.42 20.43 -3.82
C VAL A 197 1.81 19.42 -4.89
N GLY A 198 1.21 19.54 -6.08
CA GLY A 198 1.56 18.72 -7.23
C GLY A 198 3.03 18.85 -7.61
N GLY A 199 3.70 17.72 -7.83
CA GLY A 199 5.12 17.68 -8.16
C GLY A 199 5.41 18.04 -9.62
N PRO A 200 6.69 18.22 -10.00
CA PRO A 200 7.07 18.64 -11.35
C PRO A 200 6.61 17.72 -12.49
N ALA A 201 6.42 16.44 -12.19
CA ALA A 201 6.00 15.40 -13.14
C ALA A 201 4.49 15.12 -13.14
N ASP A 202 3.73 15.77 -12.24
CA ASP A 202 2.30 15.57 -12.12
C ASP A 202 1.52 16.54 -13.01
N ASP A 203 0.32 16.14 -13.47
CA ASP A 203 -0.56 16.99 -14.26
C ASP A 203 -1.02 18.25 -13.49
N ASP A 204 -1.01 18.18 -12.15
CA ASP A 204 -1.34 19.25 -11.21
C ASP A 204 -0.10 19.99 -10.67
N ASN A 205 1.03 19.96 -11.39
CA ASN A 205 2.29 20.61 -10.99
C ASN A 205 2.10 22.05 -10.47
N GLY A 206 2.52 22.27 -9.21
CA GLY A 206 2.51 23.58 -8.56
C GLY A 206 1.15 24.01 -8.01
N PHE A 207 0.11 23.18 -8.10
CA PHE A 207 -1.19 23.45 -7.53
C PHE A 207 -1.38 22.78 -6.17
N ASP A 208 -2.06 23.47 -5.26
CA ASP A 208 -2.48 22.92 -3.97
C ASP A 208 -3.44 21.75 -4.18
N ARG A 209 -3.20 20.66 -3.48
CA ARG A 209 -4.05 19.47 -3.51
C ARG A 209 -5.20 19.57 -2.51
N PRO A 210 -6.34 18.90 -2.77
CA PRO A 210 -7.41 18.83 -1.79
C PRO A 210 -6.93 18.18 -0.50
N ASP A 211 -7.68 18.32 0.58
CA ASP A 211 -7.33 17.71 1.86
C ASP A 211 -7.31 16.18 1.76
N ILE A 212 -8.27 15.60 1.04
CA ILE A 212 -8.39 14.15 0.87
C ILE A 212 -8.76 13.77 -0.57
N VAL A 213 -8.08 12.76 -1.11
CA VAL A 213 -8.49 12.08 -2.36
C VAL A 213 -8.97 10.67 -2.06
N LEU A 214 -10.13 10.32 -2.62
CA LEU A 214 -10.69 8.97 -2.57
C LEU A 214 -10.48 8.26 -3.92
N GLY A 215 -9.73 7.17 -3.92
CA GLY A 215 -9.43 6.37 -5.11
C GLY A 215 -10.21 5.06 -5.14
N ASP A 216 -11.22 4.94 -6.00
CA ASP A 216 -12.06 3.74 -6.16
C ASP A 216 -11.94 3.10 -7.55
N ARG A 217 -10.84 3.40 -8.25
CA ARG A 217 -10.56 2.98 -9.62
C ARG A 217 -11.73 3.31 -10.55
N TYR A 218 -12.27 4.52 -10.42
CA TYR A 218 -13.45 5.00 -11.15
C TYR A 218 -14.68 4.08 -10.97
N GLY A 219 -14.90 3.62 -9.74
CA GLY A 219 -16.02 2.75 -9.34
C GLY A 219 -15.83 1.27 -9.66
N THR A 220 -14.61 0.83 -10.00
CA THR A 220 -14.34 -0.58 -10.30
C THR A 220 -13.82 -1.38 -9.10
N SER A 221 -13.22 -0.75 -8.10
CA SER A 221 -12.65 -1.45 -6.93
C SER A 221 -13.61 -1.58 -5.74
N CYS A 222 -14.65 -0.75 -5.63
CA CYS A 222 -15.68 -0.88 -4.59
C CYS A 222 -17.07 -0.51 -5.13
N ALA A 223 -18.12 -0.87 -4.37
CA ALA A 223 -19.47 -0.40 -4.68
C ALA A 223 -19.55 1.11 -4.41
N GLY A 224 -20.30 1.84 -5.24
CA GLY A 224 -20.35 3.31 -5.16
C GLY A 224 -20.85 3.87 -3.83
N ILE A 225 -21.61 3.09 -3.05
CA ILE A 225 -22.04 3.47 -1.70
C ILE A 225 -20.86 3.58 -0.72
N VAL A 226 -19.80 2.78 -0.88
CA VAL A 226 -18.60 2.85 -0.02
C VAL A 226 -17.93 4.22 -0.19
N THR A 227 -17.63 4.60 -1.42
CA THR A 227 -17.02 5.89 -1.73
C THR A 227 -17.92 7.07 -1.37
N ALA A 228 -19.24 6.95 -1.62
CA ALA A 228 -20.19 8.02 -1.34
C ALA A 228 -20.31 8.32 0.16
N GLU A 229 -20.28 7.28 0.98
CA GLU A 229 -20.34 7.46 2.42
C GLU A 229 -19.03 7.94 3.00
N ALA A 230 -17.91 7.44 2.50
CA ALA A 230 -16.61 7.95 2.90
C ALA A 230 -16.49 9.45 2.61
N GLU A 231 -16.88 9.88 1.40
CA GLU A 231 -16.88 11.30 1.02
C GLU A 231 -17.82 12.13 1.91
N ARG A 232 -19.03 11.65 2.19
CA ARG A 232 -19.99 12.38 3.03
C ARG A 232 -19.43 12.63 4.43
N ILE A 233 -18.89 11.59 5.06
CA ILE A 233 -18.37 11.66 6.45
C ILE A 233 -17.18 12.61 6.52
N LEU A 234 -16.22 12.45 5.61
CA LEU A 234 -15.02 13.30 5.58
C LEU A 234 -15.37 14.77 5.30
N ARG A 235 -16.34 15.05 4.43
CA ARG A 235 -16.82 16.42 4.22
C ARG A 235 -17.54 17.00 5.43
N GLN A 236 -18.25 16.17 6.21
CA GLN A 236 -18.89 16.60 7.46
C GLN A 236 -17.86 16.92 8.56
N LEU A 237 -16.72 16.24 8.55
CA LEU A 237 -15.56 16.57 9.39
C LEU A 237 -14.82 17.85 8.92
N GLY A 238 -15.23 18.42 7.77
CA GLY A 238 -14.75 19.72 7.29
C GLY A 238 -13.68 19.65 6.20
N TYR A 239 -13.32 18.45 5.73
CA TYR A 239 -12.31 18.28 4.69
C TYR A 239 -12.85 18.56 3.29
N SER A 240 -12.00 19.16 2.44
CA SER A 240 -12.19 19.15 1.00
C SER A 240 -11.86 17.77 0.43
N VAL A 241 -12.83 17.13 -0.22
CA VAL A 241 -12.71 15.76 -0.71
C VAL A 241 -12.95 15.69 -2.21
N VAL A 242 -12.02 15.07 -2.94
CA VAL A 242 -12.10 14.80 -4.38
C VAL A 242 -12.02 13.29 -4.62
N ARG A 243 -12.60 12.81 -5.72
CA ARG A 243 -12.51 11.40 -6.12
C ARG A 243 -11.60 11.23 -7.33
N ASN A 244 -10.76 10.21 -7.28
CA ASN A 244 -9.96 9.70 -8.38
C ASN A 244 -9.00 10.68 -9.06
N ASN A 245 -8.73 11.85 -8.46
CA ASN A 245 -7.86 12.86 -9.05
C ASN A 245 -6.99 13.53 -7.97
N PRO A 246 -5.66 13.53 -8.11
CA PRO A 246 -4.89 12.83 -9.15
C PRO A 246 -4.78 11.30 -8.92
N TYR A 247 -5.21 10.81 -7.76
CA TYR A 247 -5.06 9.41 -7.35
C TYR A 247 -6.36 8.62 -7.48
N ALA A 248 -6.45 7.76 -8.50
CA ALA A 248 -7.58 6.86 -8.71
C ALA A 248 -7.49 5.52 -7.96
N GLY A 249 -6.41 5.27 -7.22
CA GLY A 249 -6.14 3.99 -6.57
C GLY A 249 -4.96 3.24 -7.19
N GLY A 250 -4.15 2.63 -6.32
CA GLY A 250 -2.96 1.85 -6.63
C GLY A 250 -3.22 0.37 -6.94
N PHE A 251 -2.16 -0.44 -6.87
CA PHE A 251 -2.25 -1.88 -7.10
C PHE A 251 -3.19 -2.56 -6.13
N ASN A 252 -3.18 -2.21 -4.84
CA ASN A 252 -4.01 -2.83 -3.82
C ASN A 252 -5.51 -2.67 -4.15
N THR A 253 -5.94 -1.45 -4.47
CA THR A 253 -7.33 -1.20 -4.88
C THR A 253 -7.73 -1.98 -6.12
N GLU A 254 -6.87 -2.03 -7.13
CA GLU A 254 -7.12 -2.76 -8.37
C GLU A 254 -7.13 -4.29 -8.19
N HIS A 255 -6.23 -4.80 -7.34
CA HIS A 255 -6.02 -6.23 -7.15
C HIS A 255 -7.04 -6.86 -6.20
N TYR A 256 -7.32 -6.19 -5.08
CA TYR A 256 -8.21 -6.71 -4.04
C TYR A 256 -9.67 -6.26 -4.23
N GLY A 257 -9.90 -5.14 -4.92
CA GLY A 257 -11.23 -4.68 -5.27
C GLY A 257 -11.92 -5.61 -6.27
N LYS A 258 -12.81 -6.47 -5.79
CA LYS A 258 -13.64 -7.36 -6.61
C LYS A 258 -15.09 -7.28 -6.14
N PRO A 259 -15.81 -6.16 -6.39
CA PRO A 259 -17.12 -5.91 -5.78
C PRO A 259 -18.16 -7.00 -6.06
N SER A 260 -18.07 -7.67 -7.21
CA SER A 260 -18.94 -8.81 -7.55
C SER A 260 -18.75 -10.04 -6.65
N GLN A 261 -17.64 -10.11 -5.92
CA GLN A 261 -17.27 -11.16 -4.96
C GLN A 261 -17.41 -10.69 -3.50
N GLY A 262 -17.98 -9.50 -3.26
CA GLY A 262 -18.10 -8.92 -1.91
C GLY A 262 -16.79 -8.38 -1.34
N LEU A 263 -15.74 -8.28 -2.16
CA LEU A 263 -14.47 -7.66 -1.80
C LEU A 263 -14.43 -6.25 -2.37
N HIS A 264 -14.29 -5.25 -1.51
CA HIS A 264 -14.26 -3.85 -1.87
C HIS A 264 -12.94 -3.25 -1.45
N ALA A 265 -12.40 -2.31 -2.23
CA ALA A 265 -11.20 -1.59 -1.88
C ALA A 265 -11.33 -0.11 -2.24
N LEU A 266 -11.01 0.76 -1.29
CA LEU A 266 -11.00 2.21 -1.42
C LEU A 266 -9.66 2.73 -0.93
N GLN A 267 -8.98 3.53 -1.74
CA GLN A 267 -7.79 4.26 -1.33
C GLN A 267 -8.16 5.61 -0.74
N ILE A 268 -7.49 6.00 0.34
CA ILE A 268 -7.60 7.32 0.96
C ILE A 268 -6.21 7.95 0.97
N GLU A 269 -6.07 9.08 0.28
CA GLU A 269 -4.86 9.90 0.27
C GLU A 269 -5.09 11.13 1.14
N LEU A 270 -4.37 11.25 2.25
CA LEU A 270 -4.38 12.44 3.10
C LEU A 270 -3.33 13.45 2.62
N ASN A 271 -3.68 14.73 2.49
CA ASN A 271 -2.72 15.79 2.24
C ASN A 271 -1.77 15.95 3.44
N ARG A 272 -0.47 15.82 3.21
CA ARG A 272 0.56 15.87 4.27
C ARG A 272 0.59 17.19 5.04
N ALA A 273 0.23 18.32 4.43
CA ALA A 273 0.16 19.61 5.13
C ALA A 273 -0.84 19.61 6.31
N LEU A 274 -1.81 18.70 6.32
CA LEU A 274 -2.78 18.57 7.41
C LEU A 274 -2.14 18.10 8.72
N TYR A 275 -1.06 17.32 8.65
CA TYR A 275 -0.55 16.58 9.82
C TYR A 275 0.96 16.60 9.99
N MET A 276 1.74 17.03 9.00
CA MET A 276 3.20 17.08 9.07
C MET A 276 3.81 18.31 8.40
N ASP A 277 5.06 18.58 8.75
CA ASP A 277 5.99 19.42 8.02
C ASP A 277 6.74 18.51 7.03
N GLU A 278 6.51 18.70 5.73
CA GLU A 278 7.06 17.84 4.67
C GLU A 278 8.56 17.97 4.48
N ASP A 279 9.12 19.16 4.77
CA ASP A 279 10.56 19.39 4.63
C ASP A 279 11.33 18.74 5.79
N ARG A 280 10.77 18.81 6.99
CA ARG A 280 11.39 18.27 8.21
C ARG A 280 11.02 16.83 8.50
N LEU A 281 9.97 16.32 7.85
CA LEU A 281 9.38 14.99 8.10
C LEU A 281 8.96 14.82 9.57
N GLU A 282 8.40 15.88 10.15
CA GLU A 282 7.97 15.94 11.55
C GLU A 282 6.46 16.18 11.63
N ARG A 283 5.79 15.60 12.64
CA ARG A 283 4.38 15.88 12.90
C ARG A 283 4.19 17.37 13.20
N ASN A 284 3.15 17.97 12.63
CA ASN A 284 2.76 19.35 12.91
C ASN A 284 1.63 19.42 13.96
N ALA A 285 1.11 20.62 14.24
CA ALA A 285 0.06 20.81 15.24
C ALA A 285 -1.29 20.16 14.88
N GLY A 286 -1.56 19.92 13.58
CA GLY A 286 -2.79 19.29 13.09
C GLY A 286 -2.81 17.77 13.25
N PHE A 287 -1.66 17.13 13.50
CA PHE A 287 -1.55 15.66 13.56
C PHE A 287 -2.60 15.00 14.46
N VAL A 288 -2.76 15.51 15.68
CA VAL A 288 -3.70 14.93 16.66
C VAL A 288 -5.13 15.04 16.17
N GLN A 289 -5.51 16.17 15.59
CA GLN A 289 -6.84 16.39 15.05
C GLN A 289 -7.12 15.43 13.88
N VAL A 290 -6.19 15.31 12.92
CA VAL A 290 -6.36 14.42 11.76
C VAL A 290 -6.50 12.96 12.21
N ARG A 291 -5.68 12.51 13.16
CA ARG A 291 -5.80 11.16 13.73
C ARG A 291 -7.17 10.91 14.37
N ASP A 292 -7.61 11.85 15.20
CA ASP A 292 -8.89 11.73 15.90
C ASP A 292 -10.07 11.76 14.91
N ASP A 293 -9.96 12.57 13.85
CA ASP A 293 -10.93 12.63 12.76
C ASP A 293 -10.94 11.34 11.91
N MET A 294 -9.79 10.74 11.61
CA MET A 294 -9.73 9.45 10.91
C MET A 294 -10.32 8.32 11.77
N THR A 295 -10.15 8.39 13.09
CA THR A 295 -10.81 7.47 14.03
C THR A 295 -12.32 7.68 14.03
N ALA A 296 -12.80 8.93 14.06
CA ALA A 296 -14.23 9.24 13.99
C ALA A 296 -14.85 8.82 12.65
N PHE A 297 -14.14 9.05 11.54
CA PHE A 297 -14.49 8.56 10.21
C PHE A 297 -14.68 7.05 10.20
N ALA A 298 -13.70 6.31 10.71
CA ALA A 298 -13.76 4.86 10.75
C ALA A 298 -14.89 4.34 11.66
N ALA A 299 -15.17 5.02 12.77
CA ALA A 299 -16.28 4.69 13.66
C ALA A 299 -17.63 4.85 12.93
N GLU A 300 -17.86 5.98 12.25
CA GLU A 300 -19.12 6.20 11.52
C GLU A 300 -19.26 5.25 10.31
N MET A 301 -18.15 4.88 9.66
CA MET A 301 -18.15 3.84 8.64
C MET A 301 -18.49 2.47 9.24
N ALA A 302 -17.95 2.12 10.41
CA ALA A 302 -18.20 0.84 11.08
C ALA A 302 -19.64 0.69 11.60
N ASP A 303 -20.27 1.78 12.03
CA ASP A 303 -21.66 1.78 12.54
C ASP A 303 -22.72 1.56 11.45
N ARG A 304 -22.32 1.57 10.17
CA ARG A 304 -23.23 1.37 9.04
C ARG A 304 -23.48 -0.10 8.72
N ASP A 305 -24.67 -0.37 8.21
CA ASP A 305 -25.02 -1.69 7.70
C ASP A 305 -24.49 -1.88 6.27
N TRP A 306 -23.49 -2.76 6.15
CA TRP A 306 -22.85 -3.13 4.89
C TRP A 306 -23.36 -4.46 4.32
N ALA A 307 -24.46 -5.02 4.83
CA ALA A 307 -24.99 -6.30 4.34
C ALA A 307 -25.27 -6.29 2.82
N SER A 308 -25.64 -5.13 2.27
CA SER A 308 -25.88 -4.95 0.83
C SER A 308 -24.62 -5.10 -0.05
N LEU A 309 -23.42 -5.06 0.54
CA LEU A 309 -22.15 -5.25 -0.15
C LEU A 309 -21.81 -6.72 -0.40
N GLY A 310 -22.52 -7.65 0.23
CA GLY A 310 -22.26 -9.08 0.03
C GLY A 310 -22.33 -9.47 -1.44
N ALA A 311 -21.54 -10.50 -1.82
CA ALA A 311 -21.62 -11.07 -3.15
C ALA A 311 -23.08 -11.43 -3.44
N GLY A 312 -23.70 -10.71 -4.38
CA GLY A 312 -25.14 -10.80 -4.57
C GLY A 312 -25.54 -12.27 -4.69
N MET A 313 -26.40 -12.75 -3.77
CA MET A 313 -27.25 -13.89 -4.03
C MET A 313 -28.18 -13.51 -5.18
N ARG A 314 -27.66 -13.45 -6.41
CA ARG A 314 -28.48 -13.74 -7.58
C ARG A 314 -28.78 -15.22 -7.47
N GLY A 315 -29.85 -15.53 -6.75
CA GLY A 315 -30.57 -16.77 -6.97
C GLY A 315 -30.76 -16.91 -8.46
N ALA A 316 -30.15 -17.94 -9.03
CA ALA A 316 -30.64 -18.52 -10.27
C ALA A 316 -32.06 -19.02 -9.96
N ALA A 317 -33.05 -18.17 -10.24
CA ALA A 317 -34.44 -18.54 -10.33
C ALA A 317 -34.90 -18.26 -11.76
N PHE A 318 -35.22 -19.38 -12.45
CA PHE A 318 -35.70 -19.58 -13.82
C PHE A 318 -34.64 -19.65 -14.93
#